data_AF-A0A3D2MFF3-F1
#
_entry.id   AF-A0A3D2MFF3-F1
#
_cell.length_a   1.000
_cell.length_b   1.000
_cell.length_c   1.000
_cell.angle_alpha   90.00
_cell.angle_beta   90.00
_cell.angle_gamma   90.00
#
_symmetry.space_group_name_H-M   'P 1'
#
loop_
_entity.id
_entity.type
_entity.pdbx_description
1 polymer ?
#
loop_
_entity_poly.entity_id
_entity_poly.type
_entity_poly.pdbx_seq_one_letter_code
_entity_poly.pdbx_strand_id
1 'polypeptide(L)'
;MMESFIDTNTITDDEELLKALKHNNKVSSSMKQEIKEMEKLDEANKKMSFKIEKQNFEEDDEYEEEQDEDSDYLYYYEPIKDVSEDISITELEKIIKENLPSKNNPNYFKIISRMMAEILKEIMEYEEIKSDSIGEKEIIEETQKLIDLNKRKINFIRSTKEKETNEEEVKENNLYFLKTTSGNIYCLNDLDKIKNEYYESFEELFKSIKDGTFKRAKRLNSNNLKTSSLSEVRGFKTRVLFDKLDENNYIIIMCVVKKCNYDNGYKKSLETRGLTYRAMKPKILSQKNSEESKTENKDIEKKLFLKLENRRG
;
A
#
# COMPACT_ATOMS: atom_id res chain seq x y z
N MET A 1 -37.61 -7.85 -9.06
CA MET A 1 -36.92 -9.08 -8.61
C MET A 1 -35.46 -8.90 -9.00
N MET A 2 -34.55 -8.72 -8.04
CA MET A 2 -33.11 -8.64 -8.37
C MET A 2 -32.68 -10.01 -8.91
N GLU A 3 -32.08 -10.02 -10.10
CA GLU A 3 -31.41 -11.20 -10.63
C GLU A 3 -30.21 -11.52 -9.71
N SER A 4 -30.13 -12.76 -9.20
CA SER A 4 -29.05 -13.20 -8.33
C SER A 4 -27.80 -13.58 -9.14
N PHE A 5 -26.64 -13.49 -8.49
CA PHE A 5 -25.40 -14.05 -9.03
C PHE A 5 -25.53 -15.58 -9.20
N ILE A 6 -24.93 -16.08 -10.27
CA ILE A 6 -24.75 -17.51 -10.51
C ILE A 6 -23.44 -17.94 -9.86
N ASP A 7 -23.47 -18.99 -9.04
CA ASP A 7 -22.28 -19.59 -8.45
C ASP A 7 -21.47 -20.33 -9.54
N THR A 8 -20.24 -19.89 -9.76
CA THR A 8 -19.36 -20.45 -10.79
C THR A 8 -18.49 -21.60 -10.29
N ASN A 9 -18.49 -21.89 -8.98
CA ASN A 9 -17.60 -22.90 -8.39
C ASN A 9 -17.96 -24.33 -8.79
N THR A 10 -19.18 -24.53 -9.30
CA THR A 10 -19.69 -25.85 -9.73
C THR A 10 -19.70 -26.03 -11.24
N ILE A 11 -19.27 -25.02 -12.02
CA ILE A 11 -19.34 -25.05 -13.49
C ILE A 11 -18.02 -25.56 -14.06
N THR A 12 -18.08 -26.67 -14.80
CA THR A 12 -16.91 -27.31 -15.42
C THR A 12 -16.86 -27.14 -16.94
N ASP A 13 -17.94 -26.64 -17.55
CA ASP A 13 -18.02 -26.36 -18.99
C ASP A 13 -17.69 -24.89 -19.30
N ASP A 14 -16.81 -24.67 -20.28
CA ASP A 14 -16.28 -23.34 -20.60
C ASP A 14 -17.33 -22.40 -21.22
N GLU A 15 -18.28 -22.92 -22.01
CA GLU A 15 -19.35 -22.11 -22.58
C GLU A 15 -20.38 -21.70 -21.52
N GLU A 16 -20.70 -22.62 -20.61
CA GLU A 16 -21.56 -22.37 -19.46
C GLU A 16 -20.93 -21.38 -18.48
N LEU A 17 -19.62 -21.50 -18.23
CA LEU A 17 -18.87 -20.56 -17.41
C LEU A 17 -18.87 -19.16 -18.03
N LEU A 18 -18.65 -19.05 -19.35
CA LEU A 18 -18.68 -17.77 -20.05
C LEU A 18 -20.06 -17.10 -19.99
N LYS A 19 -21.14 -17.88 -20.08
CA LYS A 19 -22.52 -17.38 -19.91
C LYS A 19 -22.78 -16.90 -18.48
N ALA A 20 -22.36 -17.67 -17.48
CA ALA A 20 -22.49 -17.30 -16.07
C ALA A 20 -21.71 -16.02 -15.73
N LEU A 21 -20.49 -15.87 -16.24
CA LEU A 21 -19.68 -14.67 -16.06
C LEU A 21 -20.29 -13.44 -16.73
N LYS A 22 -20.84 -13.58 -17.96
CA LYS A 22 -21.55 -12.49 -18.64
C LYS A 22 -22.79 -12.05 -17.88
N HIS A 23 -23.55 -13.00 -17.34
CA HIS A 23 -24.71 -12.74 -16.48
C HIS A 23 -24.30 -11.98 -15.21
N ASN A 24 -23.32 -12.49 -14.48
CA ASN A 24 -22.83 -11.88 -13.24
C ASN A 24 -22.28 -10.46 -13.45
N ASN A 25 -21.62 -10.19 -14.58
CA ASN A 25 -21.16 -8.85 -14.95
C ASN A 25 -22.32 -7.87 -15.17
N LYS A 26 -23.41 -8.34 -15.80
CA LYS A 26 -24.61 -7.55 -16.01
C LYS A 26 -25.34 -7.24 -14.70
N VAL A 27 -25.46 -8.23 -13.81
CA VAL A 27 -26.01 -8.07 -12.46
C VAL A 27 -25.18 -7.06 -11.66
N SER A 28 -23.84 -7.21 -11.65
CA SER A 28 -22.92 -6.29 -10.96
C SER A 28 -23.07 -4.85 -11.46
N SER A 29 -23.18 -4.67 -12.78
CA SER A 29 -23.33 -3.35 -13.41
C SER A 29 -24.66 -2.68 -13.03
N SER A 30 -25.75 -3.47 -12.96
CA SER A 30 -27.07 -2.99 -12.55
C SER A 30 -27.08 -2.59 -11.07
N MET A 31 -26.46 -3.40 -10.19
CA MET A 31 -26.32 -3.08 -8.77
C MET A 31 -25.51 -1.79 -8.55
N LYS A 32 -24.42 -1.58 -9.30
CA LYS A 32 -23.64 -0.34 -9.22
C LYS A 32 -24.45 0.91 -9.60
N GLN A 33 -25.35 0.79 -10.59
CA GLN A 33 -26.25 1.89 -10.95
C GLN A 33 -27.27 2.16 -9.85
N GLU A 34 -27.87 1.13 -9.27
CA GLU A 34 -28.83 1.29 -8.16
C GLU A 34 -28.17 1.89 -6.91
N ILE A 35 -26.95 1.47 -6.56
CA ILE A 35 -26.17 2.08 -5.46
C ILE A 35 -25.95 3.57 -5.72
N LYS A 36 -25.55 3.94 -6.94
CA LYS A 36 -25.33 5.34 -7.32
C LYS A 36 -26.62 6.18 -7.29
N GLU A 37 -27.77 5.58 -7.56
CA GLU A 37 -29.07 6.23 -7.43
C GLU A 37 -29.49 6.42 -5.97
N MET A 38 -29.22 5.42 -5.11
CA MET A 38 -29.45 5.52 -3.66
C MET A 38 -28.55 6.57 -3.01
N GLU A 39 -27.27 6.65 -3.36
CA GLU A 39 -26.33 7.67 -2.88
C GLU A 39 -26.81 9.09 -3.24
N LYS A 40 -27.30 9.29 -4.47
CA LYS A 40 -27.88 10.57 -4.90
C LYS A 40 -29.13 10.95 -4.11
N LEU A 41 -29.97 9.97 -3.77
CA LEU A 41 -31.16 10.19 -2.95
C LEU A 41 -30.80 10.54 -1.50
N ASP A 42 -29.76 9.91 -0.93
CA ASP A 42 -29.25 10.21 0.40
C ASP A 42 -28.60 11.61 0.48
N GLU A 43 -27.87 12.03 -0.54
CA GLU A 43 -27.36 13.41 -0.66
C GLU A 43 -28.49 14.44 -0.78
N ALA A 44 -29.52 14.15 -1.57
CA ALA A 44 -30.69 15.01 -1.69
C ALA A 44 -31.45 15.14 -0.36
N ASN A 45 -31.54 14.06 0.41
CA ASN A 45 -32.17 14.04 1.74
C ASN A 45 -31.33 14.80 2.79
N LYS A 46 -30.00 14.73 2.74
CA LYS A 46 -29.09 15.55 3.58
C LYS A 46 -29.19 17.04 3.28
N LYS A 47 -29.38 17.42 2.01
CA LYS A 47 -29.56 18.83 1.60
C LYS A 47 -30.92 19.40 2.03
N MET A 48 -31.93 18.55 2.25
CA MET A 48 -33.28 19.00 2.63
C MET A 48 -33.42 19.27 4.13
N SER A 49 -32.55 18.72 4.99
CA SER A 49 -32.61 18.87 6.45
C SER A 49 -31.84 20.06 7.03
N PHE A 50 -31.06 20.80 6.23
CA PHE A 50 -30.34 22.01 6.66
C PHE A 50 -30.91 23.27 6.02
N LYS A 51 -32.03 23.74 6.55
CA LYS A 51 -32.60 25.05 6.24
C LYS A 51 -32.90 25.86 7.50
N ILE A 52 -31.97 25.90 8.46
CA ILE A 52 -32.00 26.88 9.56
C ILE A 52 -30.58 27.42 9.79
N GLU A 53 -30.49 28.74 9.62
CA GLU A 53 -29.44 29.70 10.02
C GLU A 53 -28.05 29.62 9.34
N LYS A 54 -27.89 30.56 8.38
CA LYS A 54 -26.61 30.98 7.79
C LYS A 54 -25.66 31.53 8.87
N GLN A 55 -24.58 30.81 9.14
CA GLN A 55 -23.29 31.42 9.45
C GLN A 55 -22.36 31.16 8.27
N ASN A 56 -21.72 32.22 7.78
CA ASN A 56 -20.74 32.18 6.71
C ASN A 56 -19.59 31.24 7.09
N PHE A 57 -19.62 30.02 6.57
CA PHE A 57 -18.40 29.27 6.32
C PHE A 57 -18.06 29.50 4.85
N GLU A 58 -16.82 29.93 4.61
CA GLU A 58 -16.20 29.85 3.29
C GLU A 58 -16.45 28.44 2.76
N GLU A 59 -16.94 28.36 1.53
CA GLU A 59 -17.16 27.11 0.81
C GLU A 59 -15.80 26.39 0.73
N ASP A 60 -15.55 25.49 1.69
CA ASP A 60 -14.62 24.39 1.51
C ASP A 60 -15.19 23.61 0.32
N ASP A 61 -14.58 23.80 -0.85
CA ASP A 61 -14.74 22.86 -1.95
C ASP A 61 -14.38 21.48 -1.40
N GLU A 62 -15.41 20.72 -1.03
CA GLU A 62 -15.32 19.34 -0.59
C GLU A 62 -14.98 18.49 -1.82
N TYR A 63 -13.71 18.58 -2.25
CA TYR A 63 -13.17 17.66 -3.22
C TYR A 63 -13.06 16.30 -2.53
N GLU A 64 -13.95 15.38 -2.90
CA GLU A 64 -13.80 13.96 -2.61
C GLU A 64 -12.35 13.55 -2.94
N GLU A 65 -11.59 13.12 -1.93
CA GLU A 65 -10.42 12.30 -2.21
C GLU A 65 -10.97 11.10 -2.98
N GLU A 66 -10.76 11.05 -4.31
CA GLU A 66 -10.88 9.80 -5.04
C GLU A 66 -10.08 8.79 -4.22
N GLN A 67 -10.79 7.87 -3.59
CA GLN A 67 -10.19 6.79 -2.85
C GLN A 67 -9.48 5.97 -3.90
N ASP A 68 -8.19 6.29 -4.10
CA ASP A 68 -7.30 5.65 -5.06
C ASP A 68 -6.94 4.25 -4.50
N GLU A 69 -7.95 3.46 -4.16
CA GLU A 69 -7.86 2.06 -3.71
C GLU A 69 -7.17 1.20 -4.77
N ASP A 70 -7.21 1.64 -6.02
CA ASP A 70 -6.51 1.03 -7.15
C ASP A 70 -5.00 1.30 -7.12
N SER A 71 -4.48 2.17 -6.24
CA SER A 71 -3.03 2.43 -6.10
C SER A 71 -2.33 1.56 -5.06
N ASP A 72 -3.06 0.94 -4.12
CA ASP A 72 -2.44 0.27 -2.97
C ASP A 72 -1.59 -0.95 -3.38
N TYR A 73 -1.92 -1.62 -4.50
CA TYR A 73 -1.12 -2.72 -5.01
C TYR A 73 0.26 -2.28 -5.50
N LEU A 74 0.43 -1.01 -5.91
CA LEU A 74 1.71 -0.50 -6.45
C LEU A 74 2.81 -0.54 -5.39
N TYR A 75 2.47 -0.30 -4.11
CA TYR A 75 3.43 -0.40 -3.02
C TYR A 75 4.15 -1.76 -2.98
N TYR A 76 3.39 -2.83 -3.22
CA TYR A 76 3.84 -4.22 -3.24
C TYR A 76 4.42 -4.61 -4.60
N TYR A 77 3.84 -4.12 -5.69
CA TYR A 77 4.18 -4.52 -7.05
C TYR A 77 5.43 -3.88 -7.61
N GLU A 78 5.68 -2.58 -7.35
CA GLU A 78 6.82 -1.85 -7.93
C GLU A 78 8.17 -2.59 -7.78
N PRO A 79 8.55 -3.11 -6.59
CA PRO A 79 9.80 -3.85 -6.43
C PRO A 79 9.86 -5.16 -7.21
N ILE A 80 8.71 -5.78 -7.50
CA ILE A 80 8.60 -7.04 -8.27
C ILE A 80 8.60 -6.74 -9.77
N LYS A 81 8.04 -5.60 -10.16
CA LYS A 81 8.00 -5.12 -11.55
C LYS A 81 9.40 -4.83 -12.06
N ASP A 82 10.18 -4.06 -11.29
CA ASP A 82 11.48 -3.51 -11.70
C ASP A 82 12.66 -4.51 -11.61
N VAL A 83 12.36 -5.80 -11.47
CA VAL A 83 13.37 -6.87 -11.39
C VAL A 83 14.04 -7.06 -12.75
N SER A 84 15.38 -7.07 -12.77
CA SER A 84 16.20 -7.35 -13.96
C SER A 84 16.00 -8.78 -14.47
N GLU A 85 16.12 -8.96 -15.79
CA GLU A 85 16.11 -10.25 -16.48
C GLU A 85 17.21 -11.22 -16.00
N ASP A 86 18.36 -10.66 -15.58
CA ASP A 86 19.54 -11.42 -15.18
C ASP A 86 19.47 -11.97 -13.74
N ILE A 87 18.35 -11.73 -13.05
CA ILE A 87 18.21 -12.09 -11.64
C ILE A 87 18.31 -13.60 -11.42
N SER A 88 18.96 -14.00 -10.33
CA SER A 88 18.95 -15.40 -9.92
C SER A 88 17.57 -15.84 -9.43
N ILE A 89 17.23 -17.12 -9.60
CA ILE A 89 15.93 -17.67 -9.16
C ILE A 89 15.72 -17.46 -7.65
N THR A 90 16.77 -17.69 -6.85
CA THR A 90 16.72 -17.52 -5.38
C THR A 90 16.46 -16.07 -4.98
N GLU A 91 17.08 -15.12 -5.68
CA GLU A 91 16.90 -13.69 -5.40
C GLU A 91 15.52 -13.21 -5.85
N LEU A 92 15.01 -13.70 -6.98
CA LEU A 92 13.65 -13.45 -7.44
C LEU A 92 12.61 -13.94 -6.42
N GLU A 93 12.76 -15.18 -5.92
CA GLU A 93 11.87 -15.74 -4.89
C GLU A 93 11.89 -14.87 -3.63
N LYS A 94 13.07 -14.43 -3.20
CA LYS A 94 13.24 -13.56 -2.04
C LYS A 94 12.55 -12.20 -2.23
N ILE A 95 12.77 -11.52 -3.36
CA ILE A 95 12.15 -10.22 -3.65
C ILE A 95 10.62 -10.34 -3.63
N ILE A 96 10.08 -11.40 -4.25
CA ILE A 96 8.63 -11.63 -4.28
C ILE A 96 8.11 -11.82 -2.86
N LYS A 97 8.68 -12.77 -2.09
CA LYS A 97 8.21 -13.03 -0.71
C LYS A 97 8.25 -11.79 0.18
N GLU A 98 9.32 -11.00 0.09
CA GLU A 98 9.51 -9.81 0.91
C GLU A 98 8.58 -8.63 0.57
N ASN A 99 7.91 -8.67 -0.59
CA ASN A 99 7.06 -7.58 -1.08
C ASN A 99 5.61 -8.04 -1.33
N LEU A 100 5.22 -9.24 -0.89
CA LEU A 100 3.81 -9.63 -0.88
C LEU A 100 3.08 -9.00 0.31
N PRO A 101 1.78 -8.66 0.16
CA PRO A 101 0.97 -8.22 1.29
C PRO A 101 0.82 -9.31 2.34
N SER A 102 0.76 -8.91 3.61
CA SER A 102 0.35 -9.80 4.70
C SER A 102 -1.04 -10.39 4.40
N LYS A 103 -1.26 -11.66 4.72
CA LYS A 103 -2.59 -12.29 4.59
C LYS A 103 -3.65 -11.65 5.47
N ASN A 104 -3.21 -10.99 6.56
CA ASN A 104 -4.10 -10.23 7.44
C ASN A 104 -4.48 -8.86 6.85
N ASN A 105 -3.88 -8.45 5.74
CA ASN A 105 -4.30 -7.23 5.05
C ASN A 105 -5.73 -7.45 4.52
N PRO A 106 -6.69 -6.57 4.86
CA PRO A 106 -8.08 -6.72 4.43
C PRO A 106 -8.25 -6.74 2.90
N ASN A 107 -7.30 -6.14 2.18
CA ASN A 107 -7.25 -6.10 0.72
C ASN A 107 -6.32 -7.14 0.10
N TYR A 108 -5.84 -8.14 0.85
CA TYR A 108 -4.88 -9.16 0.37
C TYR A 108 -5.26 -9.75 -0.99
N PHE A 109 -6.50 -10.28 -1.12
CA PHE A 109 -6.95 -10.88 -2.37
C PHE A 109 -7.05 -9.88 -3.51
N LYS A 110 -7.51 -8.65 -3.24
CA LYS A 110 -7.60 -7.57 -4.24
C LYS A 110 -6.21 -7.20 -4.76
N ILE A 111 -5.25 -6.99 -3.85
CA ILE A 111 -3.85 -6.66 -4.18
C ILE A 111 -3.20 -7.77 -5.01
N ILE A 112 -3.25 -9.02 -4.53
CA ILE A 112 -2.65 -10.17 -5.23
C ILE A 112 -3.26 -10.35 -6.62
N SER A 113 -4.59 -10.27 -6.73
CA SER A 113 -5.28 -10.45 -8.02
C SER A 113 -4.90 -9.34 -9.01
N ARG A 114 -4.80 -8.10 -8.52
CA ARG A 114 -4.37 -6.96 -9.34
C ARG A 114 -2.93 -7.10 -9.81
N MET A 115 -2.01 -7.50 -8.94
CA MET A 115 -0.62 -7.80 -9.29
C MET A 115 -0.52 -8.88 -10.36
N MET A 116 -1.24 -9.99 -10.19
CA MET A 116 -1.24 -11.08 -11.16
C MET A 116 -1.83 -10.65 -12.51
N ALA A 117 -2.88 -9.82 -12.51
CA ALA A 117 -3.48 -9.29 -13.73
C ALA A 117 -2.51 -8.38 -14.51
N GLU A 118 -1.76 -7.51 -13.82
CA GLU A 118 -0.74 -6.67 -14.46
C GLU A 118 0.40 -7.52 -15.06
N ILE A 119 0.89 -8.54 -14.36
CA ILE A 119 1.93 -9.43 -14.90
C ILE A 119 1.40 -10.23 -16.11
N LEU A 120 0.16 -10.69 -16.08
CA LEU A 120 -0.47 -11.39 -17.21
C LEU A 120 -0.64 -10.46 -18.41
N LYS A 121 -1.01 -9.20 -18.19
CA LYS A 121 -1.09 -8.19 -19.24
C LYS A 121 0.27 -7.97 -19.91
N GLU A 122 1.33 -7.81 -19.12
CA GLU A 122 2.70 -7.71 -19.65
C GLU A 122 3.09 -8.96 -20.47
N ILE A 123 2.73 -10.16 -20.03
CA ILE A 123 2.95 -11.40 -20.81
C ILE A 123 2.24 -11.33 -22.16
N MET A 124 0.97 -10.90 -22.19
CA MET A 124 0.20 -10.78 -23.44
C MET A 124 0.83 -9.76 -24.41
N GLU A 125 1.27 -8.61 -23.89
CA GLU A 125 1.97 -7.58 -24.69
C GLU A 125 3.27 -8.13 -25.29
N TYR A 126 4.06 -8.90 -24.52
CA TYR A 126 5.27 -9.55 -25.04
C TYR A 126 4.96 -10.69 -26.02
N GLU A 127 3.88 -11.45 -25.81
CA GLU A 127 3.45 -12.49 -26.75
C GLU A 127 3.01 -11.89 -28.09
N GLU A 128 2.38 -10.71 -28.09
CA GLU A 128 2.05 -9.93 -29.30
C GLU A 128 3.32 -9.47 -30.03
N ILE A 129 4.26 -8.81 -29.32
CA ILE A 129 5.55 -8.38 -29.88
C ILE A 129 6.30 -9.56 -30.52
N LYS A 130 6.37 -10.69 -29.82
CA LYS A 130 7.03 -11.91 -30.30
C LYS A 130 6.37 -12.44 -31.58
N SER A 131 5.04 -12.34 -31.68
CA SER A 131 4.28 -12.81 -32.85
C SER A 131 4.50 -11.92 -34.08
N ASP A 132 4.71 -10.62 -33.88
CA ASP A 132 4.94 -9.64 -34.95
C ASP A 132 6.40 -9.64 -35.47
N SER A 133 7.37 -10.03 -34.65
CA SER A 133 8.81 -10.06 -34.97
C SER A 133 9.26 -11.28 -35.80
N ILE A 134 8.47 -11.71 -36.79
CA ILE A 134 8.76 -12.91 -37.60
C ILE A 134 10.12 -12.76 -38.32
N GLY A 135 11.04 -13.69 -38.03
CA GLY A 135 12.38 -13.71 -38.64
C GLY A 135 13.44 -12.89 -37.88
N GLU A 136 13.04 -12.14 -36.86
CA GLU A 136 13.93 -11.35 -36.00
C GLU A 136 14.35 -12.17 -34.77
N LYS A 137 15.25 -13.13 -35.00
CA LYS A 137 15.63 -14.14 -33.99
C LYS A 137 16.06 -13.54 -32.65
N GLU A 138 16.83 -12.46 -32.66
CA GLU A 138 17.32 -11.78 -31.45
C GLU A 138 16.14 -11.20 -30.62
N ILE A 139 15.22 -10.48 -31.27
CA ILE A 139 14.04 -9.89 -30.61
C ILE A 139 13.13 -10.99 -30.07
N ILE A 140 12.93 -12.09 -30.81
CA ILE A 140 12.16 -13.26 -30.35
C ILE A 140 12.78 -13.86 -29.08
N GLU A 141 14.11 -14.02 -29.04
CA GLU A 141 14.83 -14.61 -27.92
C GLU A 141 14.79 -13.70 -26.68
N GLU A 142 14.99 -12.39 -26.83
CA GLU A 142 14.88 -11.41 -25.74
C GLU A 142 13.46 -11.34 -25.18
N THR A 143 12.46 -11.24 -26.06
CA THR A 143 11.05 -11.20 -25.65
C THR A 143 10.63 -12.49 -24.93
N GLN A 144 11.15 -13.65 -25.33
CA GLN A 144 10.89 -14.91 -24.62
C GLN A 144 11.45 -14.91 -23.20
N LYS A 145 12.62 -14.31 -22.95
CA LYS A 145 13.19 -14.21 -21.59
C LYS A 145 12.28 -13.40 -20.67
N LEU A 146 11.74 -12.28 -21.17
CA LEU A 146 10.77 -11.44 -20.45
C LEU A 146 9.48 -12.21 -20.10
N ILE A 147 8.94 -12.96 -21.06
CA ILE A 147 7.78 -13.83 -20.85
C ILE A 147 8.07 -14.88 -19.76
N ASP A 148 9.22 -15.55 -19.84
CA ASP A 148 9.62 -16.58 -18.88
C ASP A 148 9.82 -16.01 -17.47
N LEU A 149 10.44 -14.83 -17.36
CA LEU A 149 10.58 -14.10 -16.09
C LEU A 149 9.21 -13.81 -15.48
N ASN A 150 8.27 -13.25 -16.26
CA ASN A 150 6.94 -12.92 -15.77
C ASN A 150 6.12 -14.17 -15.40
N LYS A 151 6.25 -15.27 -16.15
CA LYS A 151 5.67 -16.57 -15.78
C LYS A 151 6.24 -17.09 -14.45
N ARG A 152 7.55 -16.93 -14.21
CA ARG A 152 8.18 -17.27 -12.91
C ARG A 152 7.65 -16.40 -11.78
N LYS A 153 7.48 -15.08 -11.98
CA LYS A 153 6.88 -14.18 -10.99
C LYS A 153 5.50 -14.69 -10.55
N ILE A 154 4.63 -15.03 -11.50
CA ILE A 154 3.29 -15.60 -11.22
C ILE A 154 3.39 -16.90 -10.41
N ASN A 155 4.29 -17.81 -10.79
CA ASN A 155 4.44 -19.09 -10.10
C ASN A 155 4.86 -18.89 -8.64
N PHE A 156 5.79 -17.98 -8.37
CA PHE A 156 6.18 -17.66 -7.00
C PHE A 156 5.02 -17.08 -6.19
N ILE A 157 4.27 -16.11 -6.74
CA ILE A 157 3.09 -15.52 -6.10
C ILE A 157 2.02 -16.58 -5.78
N ARG A 158 1.81 -17.55 -6.67
CA ARG A 158 0.87 -18.67 -6.44
C ARG A 158 1.38 -19.63 -5.36
N SER A 159 2.66 -19.99 -5.40
CA SER A 159 3.24 -20.96 -4.46
C SER A 159 3.20 -20.49 -3.00
N THR A 160 3.16 -19.18 -2.75
CA THR A 160 2.97 -18.62 -1.40
C THR A 160 1.55 -18.85 -0.87
N LYS A 161 0.56 -19.06 -1.74
CA LYS A 161 -0.81 -19.44 -1.32
C LYS A 161 -0.88 -20.89 -0.83
N GLU A 162 -0.06 -21.78 -1.40
CA GLU A 162 -0.18 -23.24 -1.21
C GLU A 162 0.65 -23.79 -0.03
N LYS A 163 1.75 -23.13 0.36
CA LYS A 163 2.72 -23.69 1.33
C LYS A 163 2.40 -23.44 2.81
N GLU A 164 1.43 -22.60 3.14
CA GLU A 164 1.26 -22.06 4.50
C GLU A 164 -0.09 -22.46 5.13
N THR A 165 -0.39 -23.77 5.12
CA THR A 165 -1.49 -24.38 5.90
C THR A 165 -1.13 -24.64 7.37
N ASN A 166 0.08 -24.26 7.80
CA ASN A 166 0.47 -24.28 9.21
C ASN A 166 0.33 -22.88 9.78
N GLU A 167 -0.20 -22.77 10.99
CA GLU A 167 -0.30 -21.52 11.77
C GLU A 167 1.09 -20.88 11.92
N GLU A 168 1.51 -20.07 10.95
CA GLU A 168 2.69 -19.23 11.10
C GLU A 168 2.34 -18.13 12.10
N GLU A 169 3.10 -18.07 13.21
CA GLU A 169 3.02 -16.94 14.14
C GLU A 169 3.14 -15.63 13.34
N VAL A 170 2.15 -14.76 13.49
CA VAL A 170 2.18 -13.42 12.90
C VAL A 170 3.36 -12.68 13.50
N LYS A 171 4.48 -12.64 12.76
CA LYS A 171 5.69 -11.98 13.20
C LYS A 171 5.50 -10.47 13.11
N GLU A 172 5.50 -9.80 14.26
CA GLU A 172 5.43 -8.35 14.31
C GLU A 172 6.72 -7.72 13.75
N ASN A 173 6.54 -6.65 12.99
CA ASN A 173 7.63 -5.82 12.51
C ASN A 173 8.25 -5.01 13.66
N ASN A 174 9.57 -4.87 13.63
CA ASN A 174 10.31 -4.04 14.56
C ASN A 174 10.32 -2.59 14.07
N LEU A 175 9.89 -1.68 14.93
CA LEU A 175 9.88 -0.25 14.63
C LEU A 175 11.12 0.44 15.20
N TYR A 176 11.85 1.12 14.32
CA TYR A 176 12.95 2.03 14.66
C TYR A 176 12.45 3.46 14.51
N PHE A 177 13.08 4.38 15.22
CA PHE A 177 12.64 5.78 15.21
C PHE A 177 13.77 6.72 14.85
N LEU A 178 13.53 7.56 13.84
CA LEU A 178 14.50 8.56 13.44
C LEU A 178 14.68 9.60 14.56
N LYS A 179 15.94 9.93 14.84
CA LYS A 179 16.32 10.89 15.88
C LYS A 179 16.93 12.15 15.29
N THR A 180 16.80 13.26 16.00
CA THR A 180 17.59 14.45 15.76
C THR A 180 19.05 14.19 16.14
N THR A 181 19.94 15.08 15.72
CA THR A 181 21.34 15.09 16.19
C THR A 181 21.47 15.23 17.70
N SER A 182 20.50 15.88 18.36
CA SER A 182 20.40 16.01 19.82
C SER A 182 19.76 14.80 20.52
N GLY A 183 19.39 13.75 19.79
CA GLY A 183 18.78 12.53 20.35
C GLY A 183 17.26 12.57 20.54
N ASN A 184 16.59 13.66 20.19
CA ASN A 184 15.14 13.74 20.29
C ASN A 184 14.46 12.88 19.21
N ILE A 185 13.32 12.29 19.53
CA ILE A 185 12.59 11.42 18.60
C ILE A 185 11.67 12.28 17.73
N TYR A 186 11.88 12.21 16.42
CA TYR A 186 11.13 13.03 15.47
C TYR A 186 9.62 12.78 15.53
N CYS A 187 9.17 11.52 15.51
CA CYS A 187 7.75 11.20 15.50
C CYS A 187 7.02 11.69 16.76
N LEU A 188 7.65 11.59 17.94
CA LEU A 188 7.06 12.08 19.19
C LEU A 188 6.91 13.61 19.17
N ASN A 189 7.94 14.31 18.70
CA ASN A 189 7.92 15.77 18.54
C ASN A 189 6.91 16.24 17.49
N ASP A 190 6.72 15.46 16.43
CA ASP A 190 5.74 15.74 15.39
C ASP A 190 4.31 15.58 15.99
N LEU A 191 4.05 14.50 16.73
CA LEU A 191 2.78 14.26 17.42
C LEU A 191 2.44 15.31 18.48
N ASP A 192 3.43 15.86 19.19
CA ASP A 192 3.21 16.95 20.16
C ASP A 192 2.58 18.21 19.56
N LYS A 193 2.73 18.41 18.25
CA LYS A 193 2.18 19.56 17.51
C LYS A 193 0.85 19.25 16.83
N ILE A 194 0.41 17.99 16.88
CA ILE A 194 -0.80 17.51 16.23
C ILE A 194 -1.93 17.46 17.26
N LYS A 195 -3.14 17.86 16.85
CA LYS A 195 -4.34 17.78 17.68
C LYS A 195 -4.67 16.33 18.03
N ASN A 196 -5.13 16.10 19.26
CA ASN A 196 -5.44 14.76 19.77
C ASN A 196 -6.52 14.03 18.97
N GLU A 197 -7.42 14.75 18.29
CA GLU A 197 -8.46 14.18 17.41
C GLU A 197 -7.90 13.23 16.33
N TYR A 198 -6.63 13.40 15.95
CA TYR A 198 -5.98 12.54 14.95
C TYR A 198 -5.26 11.33 15.56
N TYR A 199 -5.15 11.22 16.88
CA TYR A 199 -4.27 10.24 17.54
C TYR A 199 -4.74 8.80 17.31
N GLU A 200 -6.06 8.56 17.33
CA GLU A 200 -6.62 7.25 16.98
C GLU A 200 -6.20 6.83 15.57
N SER A 201 -6.31 7.74 14.61
CA SER A 201 -5.88 7.47 13.25
C SER A 201 -4.37 7.20 13.15
N PHE A 202 -3.51 7.89 13.91
CA PHE A 202 -2.07 7.58 13.95
C PHE A 202 -1.80 6.21 14.55
N GLU A 203 -2.52 5.83 15.60
CA GLU A 203 -2.38 4.53 16.24
C GLU A 203 -2.69 3.39 15.28
N GLU A 204 -3.77 3.50 14.51
CA GLU A 204 -4.08 2.55 13.43
C GLU A 204 -2.95 2.45 12.40
N LEU A 205 -2.38 3.58 12.00
CA LEU A 205 -1.27 3.60 11.05
C LEU A 205 -0.03 2.90 11.60
N PHE A 206 0.35 3.16 12.86
CA PHE A 206 1.48 2.47 13.51
C PHE A 206 1.23 0.97 13.67
N LYS A 207 0.01 0.58 14.10
CA LYS A 207 -0.39 -0.83 14.18
C LYS A 207 -0.28 -1.51 12.83
N SER A 208 -0.73 -0.85 11.76
CA SER A 208 -0.65 -1.42 10.41
C SER A 208 0.78 -1.65 9.91
N ILE A 209 1.75 -0.82 10.32
CA ILE A 209 3.16 -1.08 10.01
C ILE A 209 3.65 -2.26 10.86
N LYS A 210 3.27 -2.31 12.14
CA LYS A 210 3.69 -3.33 13.09
C LYS A 210 3.18 -4.73 12.75
N ASP A 211 1.92 -4.86 12.32
CA ASP A 211 1.31 -6.14 11.94
C ASP A 211 1.55 -6.53 10.46
N GLY A 212 2.23 -5.65 9.70
CA GLY A 212 2.56 -5.88 8.30
C GLY A 212 1.40 -5.72 7.31
N THR A 213 0.25 -5.18 7.73
CA THR A 213 -0.87 -4.89 6.84
C THR A 213 -0.67 -3.62 6.01
N PHE A 214 0.10 -2.65 6.52
CA PHE A 214 0.42 -1.36 5.89
C PHE A 214 -0.81 -0.63 5.30
N LYS A 215 -1.62 -0.01 6.16
CA LYS A 215 -2.88 0.65 5.78
C LYS A 215 -2.67 1.69 4.67
N ARG A 216 -3.26 1.44 3.49
CA ARG A 216 -3.20 2.31 2.30
C ARG A 216 -1.76 2.72 1.96
N ALA A 217 -0.84 1.77 1.98
CA ALA A 217 0.58 2.03 1.75
C ALA A 217 0.83 2.67 0.38
N LYS A 218 1.78 3.60 0.32
CA LYS A 218 2.21 4.25 -0.92
C LYS A 218 3.70 4.50 -0.90
N ARG A 219 4.40 4.12 -1.97
CA ARG A 219 5.79 4.55 -2.21
C ARG A 219 5.78 5.99 -2.71
N LEU A 220 6.63 6.82 -2.14
CA LEU A 220 6.79 8.20 -2.59
C LEU A 220 7.67 8.24 -3.83
N ASN A 221 7.30 9.14 -4.76
CA ASN A 221 7.83 9.22 -6.12
C ASN A 221 9.34 8.93 -6.20
N SER A 222 9.68 7.80 -6.82
CA SER A 222 11.05 7.30 -7.04
C SER A 222 11.90 8.28 -7.86
N ASN A 223 11.27 9.06 -8.74
CA ASN A 223 11.95 10.06 -9.58
C ASN A 223 12.38 11.31 -8.79
N ASN A 224 11.83 11.55 -7.59
CA ASN A 224 12.34 12.59 -6.72
C ASN A 224 13.44 12.01 -5.84
N LEU A 225 14.69 12.29 -6.23
CA LEU A 225 15.88 11.90 -5.49
C LEU A 225 15.82 12.24 -4.01
N LYS A 226 15.08 13.24 -3.52
CA LYS A 226 15.03 13.58 -2.09
C LYS A 226 14.09 12.70 -1.27
N THR A 227 13.12 12.08 -1.92
CA THR A 227 12.08 11.26 -1.28
C THR A 227 12.10 9.81 -1.78
N SER A 228 13.00 9.48 -2.70
CA SER A 228 13.25 8.12 -3.16
C SER A 228 13.55 7.21 -1.96
N SER A 229 13.02 5.98 -1.99
CA SER A 229 12.93 4.97 -0.92
C SER A 229 11.88 5.19 0.18
N LEU A 230 11.31 6.39 0.32
CA LEU A 230 10.33 6.64 1.39
C LEU A 230 8.96 6.08 1.02
N SER A 231 8.25 5.60 2.03
CA SER A 231 6.88 5.09 1.92
C SER A 231 6.01 5.72 3.00
N GLU A 232 4.70 5.80 2.76
CA GLU A 232 3.74 6.26 3.76
C GLU A 232 2.56 5.30 3.88
N VAL A 233 2.07 5.11 5.11
CA VAL A 233 0.74 4.58 5.38
C VAL A 233 -0.22 5.76 5.60
N ARG A 234 -1.47 5.63 5.14
CA ARG A 234 -2.38 6.76 4.97
C ARG A 234 -3.72 6.53 5.68
N GLY A 235 -4.09 7.46 6.57
CA GLY A 235 -5.46 7.63 7.04
C GLY A 235 -6.22 8.63 6.15
N PHE A 236 -7.30 9.22 6.65
CA PHE A 236 -7.99 10.31 5.93
C PHE A 236 -7.03 11.48 5.69
N LYS A 237 -6.61 12.19 6.75
CA LYS A 237 -5.60 13.26 6.68
C LYS A 237 -4.24 12.89 7.25
N THR A 238 -4.17 11.84 8.06
CA THR A 238 -2.95 11.41 8.75
C THR A 238 -2.03 10.62 7.82
N ARG A 239 -0.73 10.82 7.95
CA ARG A 239 0.31 10.09 7.22
C ARG A 239 1.42 9.74 8.19
N VAL A 240 1.86 8.48 8.18
CA VAL A 240 3.10 8.05 8.85
C VAL A 240 4.09 7.68 7.76
N LEU A 241 5.20 8.43 7.72
CA LEU A 241 6.29 8.21 6.78
C LEU A 241 7.27 7.21 7.37
N PHE A 242 7.67 6.23 6.58
CA PHE A 242 8.59 5.17 6.97
C PHE A 242 9.49 4.71 5.81
N ASP A 243 10.51 3.94 6.13
CA ASP A 243 11.32 3.19 5.16
C ASP A 243 11.59 1.77 5.68
N LYS A 244 11.76 0.82 4.77
CA LYS A 244 12.16 -0.56 5.07
C LYS A 244 13.68 -0.61 5.25
N LEU A 245 14.15 -1.09 6.40
CA LEU A 245 15.58 -1.30 6.66
C LEU A 245 16.03 -2.68 6.18
N ASP A 246 15.21 -3.70 6.45
CA ASP A 246 15.34 -5.08 5.98
C ASP A 246 13.99 -5.81 6.12
N GLU A 247 13.97 -7.14 6.01
CA GLU A 247 12.78 -8.01 6.04
C GLU A 247 11.71 -7.59 7.08
N ASN A 248 12.11 -7.40 8.35
CA ASN A 248 11.18 -7.20 9.48
C ASN A 248 11.53 -5.96 10.32
N ASN A 249 12.34 -5.04 9.79
CA ASN A 249 12.77 -3.84 10.50
C ASN A 249 12.40 -2.61 9.66
N TYR A 250 11.62 -1.70 10.24
CA TYR A 250 11.13 -0.49 9.59
C TYR A 250 11.49 0.72 10.42
N ILE A 251 11.83 1.83 9.78
CA ILE A 251 12.09 3.09 10.49
C ILE A 251 10.97 4.08 10.27
N ILE A 252 10.45 4.64 11.36
CA ILE A 252 9.50 5.74 11.39
C ILE A 252 10.26 7.06 11.27
N ILE A 253 9.86 7.86 10.29
CA ILE A 253 10.59 9.05 9.86
C ILE A 253 9.82 10.34 10.20
N MET A 254 8.50 10.33 10.04
CA MET A 254 7.67 11.53 10.19
C MET A 254 6.20 11.18 10.48
N CYS A 255 5.53 12.02 11.25
CA CYS A 255 4.06 11.99 11.42
C CYS A 255 3.49 13.34 10.98
N VAL A 256 2.41 13.33 10.21
CA VAL A 256 1.84 14.57 9.70
C VAL A 256 0.35 14.44 9.38
N VAL A 257 -0.35 15.57 9.53
CA VAL A 257 -1.73 15.75 9.07
C VAL A 257 -1.69 16.62 7.83
N LYS A 258 -2.06 16.06 6.68
CA LYS A 258 -2.13 16.77 5.41
C LYS A 258 -3.35 17.71 5.44
N LYS A 259 -3.12 19.00 5.17
CA LYS A 259 -4.21 20.01 5.20
C LYS A 259 -5.00 20.03 3.91
N CYS A 260 -4.32 19.95 2.78
CA CYS A 260 -4.90 19.96 1.44
C CYS A 260 -4.02 19.13 0.49
N ASN A 261 -4.54 18.82 -0.71
CA ASN A 261 -3.83 17.96 -1.66
C ASN A 261 -2.48 18.52 -2.12
N TYR A 262 -2.38 19.84 -2.26
CA TYR A 262 -1.18 20.58 -2.65
C TYR A 262 -0.56 21.35 -1.49
N ASP A 263 -0.16 20.63 -0.44
CA ASP A 263 0.52 21.22 0.71
C ASP A 263 2.03 21.38 0.43
N ASN A 264 2.44 22.57 -0.01
CA ASN A 264 3.84 22.93 -0.22
C ASN A 264 4.68 22.85 1.07
N GLY A 265 4.07 23.08 2.24
CA GLY A 265 4.73 22.95 3.53
C GLY A 265 5.07 21.49 3.84
N TYR A 266 4.09 20.60 3.64
CA TYR A 266 4.30 19.15 3.72
C TYR A 266 5.37 18.69 2.74
N LYS A 267 5.32 19.10 1.47
CA LYS A 267 6.34 18.71 0.46
C LYS A 267 7.76 19.13 0.88
N LYS A 268 7.94 20.36 1.35
CA LYS A 268 9.24 20.81 1.85
C LYS A 268 9.70 20.02 3.08
N SER A 269 8.81 19.81 4.05
CA SER A 269 9.15 19.04 5.26
C SER A 269 9.51 17.60 4.93
N LEU A 270 8.80 16.99 3.98
CA LEU A 270 9.05 15.66 3.47
C LEU A 270 10.46 15.58 2.84
N GLU A 271 10.80 16.51 1.94
CA GLU A 271 12.12 16.56 1.30
C GLU A 271 13.26 16.75 2.33
N THR A 272 13.10 17.68 3.27
CA THR A 272 14.09 17.92 4.32
C THR A 272 14.27 16.71 5.23
N ARG A 273 13.17 16.08 5.65
CA ARG A 273 13.22 14.90 6.51
C ARG A 273 13.80 13.69 5.76
N GLY A 274 13.48 13.52 4.48
CA GLY A 274 14.05 12.49 3.62
C GLY A 274 15.57 12.61 3.46
N LEU A 275 16.07 13.82 3.21
CA LEU A 275 17.52 14.08 3.15
C LEU A 275 18.21 13.81 4.49
N THR A 276 17.58 14.22 5.59
CA THR A 276 18.09 13.97 6.95
C THR A 276 18.20 12.46 7.22
N TYR A 277 17.13 11.73 6.93
CA TYR A 277 17.12 10.27 7.07
C TYR A 277 18.22 9.62 6.24
N ARG A 278 18.34 9.99 4.96
CA ARG A 278 19.35 9.40 4.07
C ARG A 278 20.76 9.59 4.59
N ALA A 279 21.09 10.77 5.10
CA ALA A 279 22.39 11.04 5.69
C ALA A 279 22.66 10.16 6.93
N MET A 280 21.62 9.81 7.69
CA MET A 280 21.72 8.97 8.89
C MET A 280 21.61 7.46 8.61
N LYS A 281 21.02 7.07 7.47
CA LYS A 281 20.71 5.67 7.14
C LYS A 281 21.90 4.71 7.28
N PRO A 282 23.13 5.02 6.81
CA PRO A 282 24.27 4.12 6.99
C PRO A 282 24.59 3.81 8.45
N LYS A 283 24.52 4.83 9.32
CA LYS A 283 24.75 4.67 10.76
C LYS A 283 23.63 3.88 11.43
N ILE A 284 22.38 4.11 11.03
CA ILE A 284 21.23 3.35 11.53
C ILE A 284 21.39 1.86 11.18
N LEU A 285 21.75 1.56 9.93
CA LEU A 285 21.95 0.18 9.47
C LEU A 285 23.09 -0.53 10.19
N SER A 286 24.18 0.16 10.52
CA SER A 286 25.30 -0.45 11.26
C SER A 286 25.00 -0.69 12.74
N GLN A 287 24.06 0.07 13.32
CA GLN A 287 23.73 0.00 14.75
C GLN A 287 22.47 -0.80 15.07
N LYS A 288 21.54 -0.97 14.11
CA LYS A 288 20.21 -1.57 14.37
C LYS A 288 20.25 -2.94 15.05
N ASN A 289 21.28 -3.74 14.79
CA ASN A 289 21.40 -5.09 15.33
C ASN A 289 21.93 -5.13 16.78
N SER A 290 22.39 -4.00 17.33
CA SER A 290 22.88 -3.94 18.71
C SER A 290 21.74 -4.06 19.71
N GLU A 291 22.01 -4.69 20.86
CA GLU A 291 20.99 -4.87 21.90
C GLU A 291 20.54 -3.54 22.50
N GLU A 292 21.46 -2.58 22.60
CA GLU A 292 21.18 -1.20 23.00
C GLU A 292 20.16 -0.55 22.06
N SER A 293 20.38 -0.64 20.75
CA SER A 293 19.48 -0.04 19.75
C SER A 293 18.09 -0.67 19.79
N LYS A 294 18.01 -2.01 19.90
CA LYS A 294 16.73 -2.72 19.99
C LYS A 294 15.95 -2.35 21.24
N THR A 295 16.61 -2.32 22.40
CA THR A 295 15.99 -1.98 23.68
C THR A 295 15.46 -0.55 23.67
N GLU A 296 16.28 0.39 23.21
CA GLU A 296 15.91 1.79 23.14
C GLU A 296 14.70 2.02 22.21
N ASN A 297 14.68 1.39 21.03
CA ASN A 297 13.55 1.54 20.11
C ASN A 297 12.27 0.90 20.64
N LYS A 298 12.34 -0.23 21.36
CA LYS A 298 11.18 -0.80 22.08
C LYS A 298 10.64 0.14 23.15
N ASP A 299 11.51 0.86 23.87
CA ASP A 299 11.07 1.83 24.86
C ASP A 299 10.45 3.08 24.23
N ILE A 300 10.97 3.53 23.09
CA ILE A 300 10.36 4.61 22.30
C ILE A 300 9.00 4.18 21.78
N GLU A 301 8.86 2.94 21.29
CA GLU A 301 7.60 2.38 20.81
C GLU A 301 6.54 2.35 21.93
N LYS A 302 6.89 1.87 23.12
CA LYS A 302 5.99 1.90 24.28
C LYS A 302 5.55 3.33 24.60
N LYS A 303 6.48 4.28 24.62
CA LYS A 303 6.17 5.71 24.85
C LYS A 303 5.24 6.28 23.79
N LEU A 304 5.42 5.88 22.53
CA LEU A 304 4.57 6.27 21.42
C LEU A 304 3.12 5.79 21.63
N PHE A 305 2.91 4.50 21.86
CA PHE A 305 1.56 3.96 22.06
C PHE A 305 0.88 4.53 23.31
N LEU A 306 1.60 4.65 24.43
CA LEU A 306 1.07 5.33 25.62
C LEU A 306 0.65 6.78 25.33
N LYS A 307 1.40 7.51 24.50
CA LYS A 307 1.04 8.89 24.11
C LYS A 307 -0.26 8.93 23.30
N LEU A 308 -0.45 7.96 22.41
CA LEU A 308 -1.64 7.85 21.56
C LEU A 308 -2.88 7.43 22.35
N GLU A 309 -2.73 6.55 23.35
CA GLU A 309 -3.81 6.09 24.24
C GLU A 309 -4.27 7.17 25.23
N ASN A 310 -3.32 7.81 25.93
CA ASN A 310 -3.62 8.73 27.05
C ASN A 310 -4.38 10.01 26.67
N ARG A 311 -4.55 10.27 25.37
CA ARG A 311 -5.20 11.49 24.86
C ARG A 311 -6.51 11.23 24.10
N ARG A 312 -7.05 10.01 24.20
CA ARG A 312 -8.39 9.61 23.71
C ARG A 312 -9.56 10.13 24.58
N GLY A 313 -9.30 11.16 25.41
CA GLY A 313 -10.26 11.72 26.37
C GLY A 313 -11.33 12.58 25.72
#